data_AF-A0A395UB22-F1
#
_entry.id   AF-A0A395UB22-F1
#
_cell.length_a   1.000
_cell.length_b   1.000
_cell.length_c   1.000
_cell.angle_alpha   90.00
_cell.angle_beta   90.00
_cell.angle_gamma   90.00
#
_symmetry.space_group_name_H-M   'P 1'
#
loop_
_entity.id
_entity.type
_entity.pdbx_description
1 polymer ?
#
loop_
_entity_poly.entity_id
_entity_poly.type
_entity_poly.pdbx_seq_one_letter_code
_entity_poly.pdbx_strand_id
1 'polypeptide(L)'
;MNFITKTCSVIRLKAIDISILIVLLMPVAATFANVKTESSTSNANSPSVIESANQYLVKIAKANDYGLSINHFKELNSRGKTIVLANNYLVNPKLSAAPAKTIVLILDDKESANIKQIRIEGRAADLVLLAPQGKLRTSPAIWVSSEVLSGSPDF
;
A
#
# COMPACT_ATOMS: atom_id res chain seq x y z
N MET A 1 -12.73 -49.48 71.91
CA MET A 1 -11.53 -48.95 71.22
C MET A 1 -11.77 -49.04 69.72
N ASN A 2 -11.43 -47.96 69.00
CA ASN A 2 -12.18 -47.42 67.86
C ASN A 2 -11.96 -48.12 66.51
N PHE A 3 -13.05 -48.21 65.74
CA PHE A 3 -13.07 -48.48 64.30
C PHE A 3 -12.51 -47.26 63.53
N ILE A 4 -11.58 -47.48 62.62
CA ILE A 4 -11.11 -46.44 61.68
C ILE A 4 -11.67 -46.77 60.30
N THR A 5 -12.72 -46.04 59.92
CA THR A 5 -13.28 -45.96 58.57
C THR A 5 -12.38 -45.10 57.70
N LYS A 6 -11.84 -45.65 56.60
CA LYS A 6 -11.24 -44.84 55.53
C LYS A 6 -12.32 -44.52 54.50
N THR A 7 -12.71 -43.26 54.46
CA THR A 7 -13.66 -42.68 53.52
C THR A 7 -13.05 -42.60 52.12
N CYS A 8 -13.85 -43.03 51.15
CA CYS A 8 -13.57 -42.91 49.72
C CYS A 8 -13.77 -41.46 49.29
N SER A 9 -12.76 -40.81 48.70
CA SER A 9 -12.93 -39.47 48.12
C SER A 9 -13.20 -39.62 46.63
N VAL A 10 -14.47 -39.47 46.24
CA VAL A 10 -14.88 -39.35 44.84
C VAL A 10 -14.58 -37.92 44.42
N ILE A 11 -13.50 -37.73 43.66
CA ILE A 11 -13.17 -36.43 43.08
C ILE A 11 -14.25 -36.09 42.04
N ARG A 12 -15.15 -35.17 42.39
CA ARG A 12 -16.10 -34.58 41.43
C ARG A 12 -15.32 -33.69 40.47
N LEU A 13 -15.13 -34.17 39.24
CA LEU A 13 -14.65 -33.36 38.12
C LEU A 13 -15.75 -32.34 37.77
N LYS A 14 -15.55 -31.06 38.12
CA LYS A 14 -16.43 -29.99 37.63
C LYS A 14 -16.25 -29.90 36.12
N ALA A 15 -17.34 -30.08 35.38
CA ALA A 15 -17.42 -29.74 33.97
C ALA A 15 -17.14 -28.23 33.84
N ILE A 16 -15.90 -27.89 33.52
CA ILE A 16 -15.51 -26.54 33.13
C ILE A 16 -15.92 -26.42 31.66
N ASP A 17 -16.84 -25.49 31.40
CA ASP A 17 -17.33 -25.07 30.09
C ASP A 17 -16.24 -25.09 29.01
N ILE A 18 -16.27 -26.12 28.16
CA ILE A 18 -15.38 -26.26 26.98
C ILE A 18 -15.80 -25.26 25.88
N SER A 19 -16.92 -24.57 26.05
CA SER A 19 -17.53 -23.69 25.05
C SER A 19 -16.74 -22.42 24.72
N ILE A 20 -15.77 -22.01 25.56
CA ILE A 20 -15.05 -20.74 25.37
C ILE A 20 -13.75 -20.89 24.56
N LEU A 21 -13.24 -22.12 24.36
CA LEU A 21 -11.94 -22.32 23.71
C LEU A 21 -11.99 -22.29 22.17
N ILE A 22 -13.17 -22.37 21.55
CA ILE A 22 -13.30 -22.49 20.08
C ILE A 22 -13.28 -21.12 19.37
N VAL A 23 -13.50 -20.01 20.07
CA VAL A 23 -13.55 -18.67 19.44
C VAL A 23 -12.15 -18.15 19.02
N LEU A 24 -11.07 -18.70 19.57
CA LEU A 24 -9.71 -18.20 19.30
C LEU A 24 -9.04 -18.79 18.03
N LEU A 25 -9.73 -19.68 17.32
CA LEU A 25 -9.20 -20.40 16.15
C LEU A 25 -9.89 -20.00 14.84
N MET A 26 -10.62 -18.88 14.81
CA MET A 26 -11.00 -18.29 13.54
C MET A 26 -9.78 -17.59 12.95
N PRO A 27 -9.18 -18.09 11.84
CA PRO A 27 -8.24 -17.28 11.09
C PRO A 27 -9.00 -16.05 10.63
N VAL A 28 -8.65 -14.88 11.18
CA VAL A 28 -9.02 -13.62 10.58
C VAL A 28 -8.38 -13.66 9.20
N ALA A 29 -9.16 -13.97 8.17
CA ALA A 29 -8.76 -13.79 6.79
C ALA A 29 -8.61 -12.28 6.58
N ALA A 30 -7.51 -11.74 7.07
CA ALA A 30 -7.08 -10.43 6.68
C ALA A 30 -6.74 -10.57 5.20
N THR A 31 -7.67 -10.10 4.37
CA THR A 31 -7.43 -9.85 2.96
C THR A 31 -6.39 -8.73 2.91
N PHE A 32 -5.12 -9.14 2.98
CA PHE A 32 -4.00 -8.22 2.94
C PHE A 32 -3.80 -7.80 1.48
N ALA A 33 -4.43 -6.69 1.18
CA ALA A 33 -4.41 -6.06 -0.11
C ALA A 33 -3.02 -5.37 -0.30
N ASN A 34 -2.38 -5.48 -1.49
CA ASN A 34 -1.02 -5.03 -1.90
C ASN A 34 -1.07 -3.91 -2.98
N VAL A 35 0.01 -3.19 -3.30
CA VAL A 35 0.03 -2.28 -4.48
C VAL A 35 0.02 -3.10 -5.76
N LYS A 36 -1.06 -3.04 -6.54
CA LYS A 36 -1.27 -3.88 -7.74
C LYS A 36 -1.74 -3.08 -8.95
N THR A 37 -1.17 -3.38 -10.09
CA THR A 37 -1.53 -2.80 -11.40
C THR A 37 -2.61 -3.65 -12.08
N GLU A 38 -3.35 -3.06 -13.02
CA GLU A 38 -4.39 -3.78 -13.77
C GLU A 38 -3.84 -4.94 -14.60
N SER A 39 -2.67 -4.73 -15.20
CA SER A 39 -1.94 -5.72 -15.97
C SER A 39 -0.63 -6.10 -15.29
N SER A 40 -0.32 -7.39 -15.28
CA SER A 40 0.97 -7.95 -14.88
C SER A 40 2.03 -7.88 -15.98
N THR A 41 1.67 -7.48 -17.20
CA THR A 41 2.63 -7.24 -18.30
C THR A 41 3.18 -5.81 -18.24
N SER A 42 4.51 -5.71 -18.10
CA SER A 42 5.21 -4.43 -18.16
C SER A 42 5.25 -3.93 -19.61
N ASN A 43 4.44 -2.91 -19.92
CA ASN A 43 4.52 -2.19 -21.19
C ASN A 43 4.84 -0.71 -20.93
N ALA A 44 5.07 0.06 -21.99
CA ALA A 44 5.42 1.47 -21.87
C ALA A 44 4.28 2.34 -21.29
N ASN A 45 3.03 1.93 -21.49
CA ASN A 45 1.84 2.70 -21.13
C ASN A 45 1.17 2.22 -19.83
N SER A 46 1.73 1.20 -19.17
CA SER A 46 1.25 0.67 -17.90
C SER A 46 2.28 0.89 -16.79
N PRO A 47 1.85 1.21 -15.56
CA PRO A 47 2.75 1.16 -14.41
C PRO A 47 3.24 -0.27 -14.19
N SER A 48 4.40 -0.41 -13.55
CA SER A 48 4.86 -1.69 -13.03
C SER A 48 5.41 -1.49 -11.62
N VAL A 49 5.11 -2.44 -10.73
CA VAL A 49 5.42 -2.33 -9.30
C VAL A 49 6.44 -3.40 -8.94
N ILE A 50 7.50 -2.98 -8.25
CA ILE A 50 8.51 -3.86 -7.66
C ILE A 50 8.42 -3.68 -6.15
N GLU A 51 8.10 -4.77 -5.45
CA GLU A 51 8.01 -4.78 -4.00
C GLU A 51 9.38 -5.04 -3.37
N SER A 52 9.74 -4.20 -2.40
CA SER A 52 10.92 -4.36 -1.54
C SER A 52 10.51 -4.36 -0.06
N ALA A 53 11.46 -4.60 0.84
CA ALA A 53 11.20 -4.68 2.28
C ALA A 53 10.50 -3.43 2.84
N ASN A 54 10.97 -2.24 2.47
CA ASN A 54 10.50 -0.96 3.05
C ASN A 54 9.73 -0.07 2.07
N GLN A 55 9.66 -0.45 0.79
CA GLN A 55 9.06 0.38 -0.24
C GLN A 55 8.43 -0.43 -1.38
N TYR A 56 7.50 0.21 -2.08
CA TYR A 56 7.03 -0.19 -3.39
C TYR A 56 7.65 0.74 -4.43
N LEU A 57 8.55 0.24 -5.27
CA LEU A 57 9.06 1.00 -6.40
C LEU A 57 8.09 0.87 -7.57
N VAL A 58 7.45 1.98 -7.93
CA VAL A 58 6.50 2.10 -9.02
C VAL A 58 7.20 2.76 -10.21
N LYS A 59 7.49 1.97 -11.24
CA LYS A 59 7.87 2.51 -12.55
C LYS A 59 6.61 2.96 -13.26
N ILE A 60 6.36 4.26 -13.24
CA ILE A 60 5.18 4.89 -13.84
C ILE A 60 5.12 4.65 -15.36
N ALA A 61 3.93 4.76 -15.92
CA ALA A 61 3.72 4.76 -17.36
C ALA A 61 4.46 5.93 -18.03
N LYS A 62 4.76 5.77 -19.32
CA LYS A 62 5.28 6.83 -20.18
C LYS A 62 4.35 8.05 -20.11
N ALA A 63 4.94 9.24 -20.06
CA ALA A 63 4.18 10.48 -20.19
C ALA A 63 3.66 10.66 -21.62
N ASN A 64 2.42 11.14 -21.76
CA ASN A 64 1.88 11.56 -23.05
C ASN A 64 2.47 12.91 -23.50
N ASP A 65 2.03 13.40 -24.66
CA ASP A 65 2.55 14.63 -25.26
C ASP A 65 2.30 15.90 -24.41
N TYR A 66 1.36 15.82 -23.46
CA TYR A 66 1.07 16.89 -22.50
C TYR A 66 1.90 16.78 -21.21
N GLY A 67 2.73 15.75 -21.06
CA GLY A 67 3.54 15.49 -19.86
C GLY A 67 2.78 14.76 -18.74
N LEU A 68 1.62 14.17 -19.03
CA LEU A 68 0.82 13.38 -18.07
C LEU A 68 1.20 11.91 -18.14
N SER A 69 1.54 11.32 -16.98
CA SER A 69 1.68 9.87 -16.82
C SER A 69 0.41 9.32 -16.14
N ILE A 70 -0.35 8.49 -16.85
CA ILE A 70 -1.62 7.93 -16.36
C ILE A 70 -1.40 6.49 -15.91
N ASN A 71 -1.70 6.21 -14.65
CA ASN A 71 -1.33 4.95 -14.00
C ASN A 71 -2.55 4.31 -13.33
N HIS A 72 -3.03 3.22 -13.89
CA HIS A 72 -4.16 2.47 -13.34
C HIS A 72 -3.71 1.40 -12.35
N PHE A 73 -4.32 1.41 -11.18
CA PHE A 73 -4.10 0.45 -10.11
C PHE A 73 -5.41 -0.26 -9.78
N LYS A 74 -5.33 -1.59 -9.69
CA LYS A 74 -6.37 -2.38 -9.04
C LYS A 74 -6.36 -2.11 -7.55
N GLU A 75 -5.22 -1.75 -6.99
CA GLU A 75 -5.10 -1.65 -5.55
C GLU A 75 -3.91 -0.78 -5.15
N LEU A 76 -4.10 0.11 -4.17
CA LEU A 76 -3.10 1.10 -3.73
C LEU A 76 -3.00 1.14 -2.20
N ASN A 77 -2.59 0.01 -1.61
CA ASN A 77 -2.35 -0.12 -0.18
C ASN A 77 -0.85 -0.22 0.12
N SER A 78 -0.33 0.82 0.77
CA SER A 78 1.09 0.94 1.14
C SER A 78 1.52 0.00 2.26
N ARG A 79 0.60 -0.54 3.07
CA ARG A 79 0.91 -1.44 4.21
C ARG A 79 2.04 -0.93 5.13
N GLY A 80 2.14 0.39 5.29
CA GLY A 80 3.19 1.02 6.10
C GLY A 80 4.56 1.18 5.41
N LYS A 81 4.68 0.74 4.16
CA LYS A 81 5.83 0.98 3.27
C LYS A 81 5.69 2.33 2.54
N THR A 82 6.79 2.85 2.03
CA THR A 82 6.76 4.05 1.17
C THR A 82 6.51 3.66 -0.27
N ILE A 83 5.61 4.36 -0.97
CA ILE A 83 5.42 4.19 -2.42
C ILE A 83 6.36 5.17 -3.12
N VAL A 84 7.28 4.67 -3.94
CA VAL A 84 8.27 5.47 -4.67
C VAL A 84 7.92 5.48 -6.15
N LEU A 85 7.57 6.63 -6.70
CA LEU A 85 7.25 6.83 -8.11
C LEU A 85 8.53 7.20 -8.87
N ALA A 86 9.00 6.32 -9.75
CA ALA A 86 10.23 6.52 -10.51
C ALA A 86 9.98 7.42 -11.74
N ASN A 87 10.31 8.69 -11.61
CA ASN A 87 10.22 9.74 -12.63
C ASN A 87 11.59 10.15 -13.19
N ASN A 88 12.48 9.18 -13.42
CA ASN A 88 13.73 9.36 -14.16
C ASN A 88 13.95 8.21 -15.14
N TYR A 89 14.70 8.48 -16.21
CA TYR A 89 14.99 7.50 -17.24
C TYR A 89 15.87 6.35 -16.75
N LEU A 90 16.83 6.63 -15.85
CA LEU A 90 17.79 5.64 -15.34
C LEU A 90 17.10 4.48 -14.58
N VAL A 91 16.07 4.78 -13.78
CA VAL A 91 15.32 3.75 -13.04
C VAL A 91 14.11 3.27 -13.84
N ASN A 92 13.49 4.15 -14.62
CA ASN A 92 12.33 3.88 -15.46
C ASN A 92 12.59 4.19 -16.94
N PRO A 93 13.08 3.21 -17.72
CA PRO A 93 13.37 3.39 -19.14
C PRO A 93 12.15 3.77 -20.00
N LYS A 94 10.91 3.61 -19.49
CA LYS A 94 9.67 4.03 -20.16
C LYS A 94 9.61 5.54 -20.39
N LEU A 95 10.41 6.31 -19.65
CA LEU A 95 10.53 7.77 -19.71
C LEU A 95 11.66 8.25 -20.63
N SER A 96 12.10 7.42 -21.58
CA SER A 96 13.20 7.74 -22.51
C SER A 96 12.99 9.00 -23.34
N ALA A 97 11.74 9.37 -23.61
CA ALA A 97 11.41 10.61 -24.30
C ALA A 97 11.50 11.83 -23.36
N ALA A 98 10.80 11.77 -22.23
CA ALA A 98 10.82 12.81 -21.21
C ALA A 98 10.26 12.26 -19.88
N PRO A 99 10.70 12.81 -18.73
CA PRO A 99 10.03 12.60 -17.45
C PRO A 99 8.62 13.23 -17.45
N ALA A 100 7.72 12.67 -16.65
CA ALA A 100 6.37 13.21 -16.47
C ALA A 100 6.42 14.54 -15.71
N LYS A 101 5.55 15.48 -16.10
CA LYS A 101 5.27 16.72 -15.37
C LYS A 101 4.18 16.51 -14.32
N THR A 102 3.22 15.64 -14.63
CA THR A 102 2.12 15.28 -13.75
C THR A 102 1.93 13.77 -13.77
N ILE A 103 1.82 13.18 -12.58
CA ILE A 103 1.58 11.75 -12.40
C ILE A 103 0.17 11.58 -11.86
N VAL A 104 -0.67 10.90 -12.64
CA VAL A 104 -2.05 10.58 -12.29
C VAL A 104 -2.11 9.12 -11.87
N LEU A 105 -2.55 8.89 -10.64
CA LEU A 105 -2.84 7.57 -10.09
C LEU A 105 -4.35 7.37 -10.10
N ILE A 106 -4.82 6.36 -10.80
CA ILE A 106 -6.24 6.02 -10.92
C ILE A 106 -6.45 4.68 -10.23
N LEU A 107 -7.33 4.68 -9.22
CA LEU A 107 -7.72 3.48 -8.51
C LEU A 107 -9.06 2.97 -9.04
N ASP A 108 -9.20 1.64 -9.15
CA ASP A 108 -10.45 0.99 -9.53
C ASP A 108 -11.62 1.40 -8.60
N ASP A 109 -12.83 1.41 -9.16
CA ASP A 109 -14.05 2.00 -8.60
C ASP A 109 -14.56 1.31 -7.33
N LYS A 110 -13.92 0.23 -6.88
CA LYS A 110 -14.34 -0.57 -5.71
C LYS A 110 -13.35 -0.51 -4.55
N GLU A 111 -12.23 0.18 -4.74
CA GLU A 111 -11.06 0.01 -3.89
C GLU A 111 -10.75 1.26 -3.07
N SER A 112 -10.14 1.04 -1.90
CA SER A 112 -9.75 2.11 -0.98
C SER A 112 -8.23 2.29 -1.04
N ALA A 113 -7.75 3.54 -1.05
CA ALA A 113 -6.31 3.79 -0.93
C ALA A 113 -5.91 3.94 0.54
N ASN A 114 -4.90 3.17 0.96
CA ASN A 114 -4.27 3.31 2.28
C ASN A 114 -2.79 3.64 2.09
N ILE A 115 -2.47 4.92 2.25
CA ILE A 115 -1.16 5.45 1.88
C ILE A 115 -0.50 6.05 3.12
N LYS A 116 0.66 5.50 3.49
CA LYS A 116 1.55 6.11 4.48
C LYS A 116 2.26 7.32 3.88
N GLN A 117 2.94 7.11 2.76
CA GLN A 117 3.76 8.12 2.08
C GLN A 117 3.93 7.77 0.60
N ILE A 118 3.88 8.79 -0.25
CA ILE A 118 4.33 8.72 -1.64
C ILE A 118 5.55 9.63 -1.80
N ARG A 119 6.58 9.14 -2.47
CA ARG A 119 7.78 9.88 -2.84
C ARG A 119 7.95 9.82 -4.35
N ILE A 120 8.33 10.93 -4.97
CA ILE A 120 8.75 10.95 -6.37
C ILE A 120 10.27 10.90 -6.40
N GLU A 121 10.83 9.98 -7.18
CA GLU A 121 12.27 9.86 -7.40
C GLU A 121 12.61 10.33 -8.81
N GLY A 122 13.58 11.22 -8.94
CA GLY A 122 13.93 11.84 -10.22
C GLY A 122 13.39 13.26 -10.32
N ARG A 123 12.84 13.63 -11.49
CA ARG A 123 12.32 14.98 -11.69
C ARG A 123 11.04 15.18 -10.88
N ALA A 124 10.92 16.32 -10.20
CA ALA A 124 9.71 16.71 -9.50
C ALA A 124 8.51 16.76 -10.47
N ALA A 125 7.35 16.33 -9.99
CA ALA A 125 6.11 16.29 -10.75
C ALA A 125 4.91 16.51 -9.83
N ASP A 126 3.84 17.03 -10.39
CA ASP A 126 2.56 17.09 -9.68
C ASP A 126 1.99 15.69 -9.51
N LEU A 127 1.29 15.45 -8.41
CA LEU A 127 0.66 14.16 -8.12
C LEU A 127 -0.84 14.33 -7.97
N VAL A 128 -1.60 13.58 -8.77
CA VAL A 128 -3.06 13.52 -8.70
C VAL A 128 -3.47 12.09 -8.38
N LEU A 129 -4.27 11.91 -7.35
CA LEU A 129 -4.86 10.62 -6.98
C LEU A 129 -6.38 10.67 -7.21
N LEU A 130 -6.86 9.83 -8.13
CA LEU A 130 -8.27 9.64 -8.40
C LEU A 130 -8.72 8.33 -7.73
N ALA A 131 -9.48 8.47 -6.65
CA ALA A 131 -10.07 7.36 -5.89
C ALA A 131 -11.60 7.53 -5.88
N PRO A 132 -12.34 6.93 -6.83
CA PRO A 132 -13.76 7.19 -7.08
C PRO A 132 -14.68 6.97 -5.87
N GLN A 133 -14.31 6.07 -4.94
CA GLN A 133 -15.08 5.79 -3.72
C GLN A 133 -14.73 6.71 -2.54
N GLY A 134 -13.79 7.65 -2.70
CA GLY A 134 -13.49 8.70 -1.72
C GLY A 134 -12.84 8.25 -0.40
N LYS A 135 -12.57 6.96 -0.19
CA LYS A 135 -11.96 6.45 1.04
C LYS A 135 -10.43 6.51 0.95
N LEU A 136 -9.90 7.72 1.15
CA LEU A 136 -8.47 7.94 1.35
C LEU A 136 -8.16 7.86 2.85
N ARG A 137 -7.49 6.78 3.29
CA ARG A 137 -6.88 6.74 4.62
C ARG A 137 -5.43 7.16 4.47
N THR A 138 -5.17 8.43 4.77
CA THR A 138 -3.82 9.00 4.77
C THR A 138 -3.36 9.14 6.23
N SER A 139 -2.10 8.79 6.50
CA SER A 139 -1.42 9.32 7.69
C SER A 139 -0.98 10.76 7.38
N PRO A 140 -0.76 11.64 8.38
CA PRO A 140 -0.58 13.10 8.19
C PRO A 140 0.70 13.54 7.44
N ALA A 141 1.37 12.65 6.71
CA ALA A 141 2.65 12.88 6.08
C ALA A 141 2.61 12.76 4.54
N ILE A 142 1.54 13.25 3.88
CA ILE A 142 1.66 13.60 2.45
C ILE A 142 2.51 14.87 2.37
N TRP A 143 3.83 14.70 2.41
CA TRP A 143 4.77 15.75 2.04
C TRP A 143 4.86 15.78 0.52
N VAL A 144 4.04 16.61 -0.11
CA VAL A 144 4.35 17.12 -1.46
C VAL A 144 5.53 18.06 -1.26
N SER A 145 6.75 17.54 -1.39
CA SER A 145 7.93 18.39 -1.43
C SER A 145 7.96 19.05 -2.81
N SER A 146 7.29 20.20 -2.94
CA SER A 146 7.72 21.21 -3.89
C SER A 146 8.95 21.87 -3.28
N GLU A 147 10.13 21.38 -3.63
CA GLU A 147 11.28 22.28 -3.63
C GLU A 147 11.02 23.28 -4.76
N VAL A 148 10.31 24.35 -4.42
CA VAL A 148 10.47 25.65 -5.07
C VAL A 148 11.92 26.03 -4.79
N LEU A 149 12.82 25.65 -5.69
CA LEU A 149 14.08 26.36 -5.82
C LEU A 149 13.72 27.77 -6.28
N SER A 150 13.47 28.65 -5.31
CA SER A 150 13.64 30.08 -5.49
C SER A 150 15.12 30.32 -5.78
N GLY A 151 15.48 30.28 -7.05
CA GLY A 151 16.75 30.75 -7.58
C GLY A 151 16.46 31.82 -8.63
N SER A 152 16.79 33.06 -8.26
CA SER A 152 16.62 34.34 -8.97
C SER A 152 16.72 34.27 -10.51
N PRO A 153 15.94 35.08 -11.26
CA PRO A 153 16.26 35.40 -12.64
C PRO A 153 17.35 36.48 -12.63
N ASP A 154 18.61 36.09 -12.79
CA ASP A 154 19.68 37.03 -13.08
C ASP A 154 20.53 36.48 -14.24
N PHE A 155 20.51 37.28 -15.31
CA PHE A 155 21.20 37.21 -16.63
C PHE A 155 20.51 36.45 -17.76
#